data_AF-A0A439DGM5-F1
#
_entry.id   AF-A0A439DGM5-F1
#
_cell.length_a   1.000
_cell.length_b   1.000
_cell.length_c   1.000
_cell.angle_alpha   90.00
_cell.angle_beta   90.00
_cell.angle_gamma   90.00
#
_symmetry.space_group_name_H-M   'P 1'
#
loop_
_entity.id
_entity.type
_entity.pdbx_description
1 polymer ?
#
loop_
_entity_poly.entity_id
_entity_poly.type
_entity_poly.pdbx_seq_one_letter_code
_entity_poly.pdbx_strand_id
1 'polypeptide(L)'
;MILHLKRSLYGIVIDVWQLQLQAAYETLSDATKRRAYDFTRPKPSTSYPAASPASKDTPQRESDKTAQTTAQEANRAREKALEILQAQWTRRDMDLFEARRNVRKLEADITKLKEEEMADAREPVKQAGWWESVTSVLFRVSPAEANASREIREEKERRRLNRRAAIRIKSMEMLHKNNKLSILEVAARGLATEIAELKQQIRAEEQRQEAERRAEAQRKMWEESMRRMREAEAQRQRQREEERERKEQERKKREQEESERKERERKEWERKARERKEREEKEMERQERERMERKQRDFPRWKEDMVQKERERVDRQRQEQQKKPAESRESRKRASKQQQQHGANGAPNSAKEPQGACLHAGWWSQIPGRAVCSVCSKTLVKFALECPSCQVKACVSCKRAIQGGKR
;
A
#
# COMPACT_ATOMS: atom_id res chain seq x y z
N MET A 1 -18.55 -26.82 28.99
CA MET A 1 -19.28 -25.55 29.27
C MET A 1 -18.99 -24.40 28.30
N ILE A 2 -17.75 -24.20 27.80
CA ILE A 2 -17.42 -23.06 26.90
C ILE A 2 -18.11 -23.14 25.51
N LEU A 3 -18.39 -24.35 24.99
CA LEU A 3 -19.10 -24.52 23.71
C LEU A 3 -20.60 -24.21 23.78
N HIS A 4 -21.22 -24.25 24.97
CA HIS A 4 -22.63 -23.92 25.15
C HIS A 4 -22.88 -22.40 25.14
N LEU A 5 -21.93 -21.61 25.66
CA LEU A 5 -21.99 -20.14 25.64
C LEU A 5 -21.84 -19.55 24.24
N LYS A 6 -21.01 -20.16 23.37
CA LYS A 6 -20.89 -19.72 21.97
C LYS A 6 -22.18 -19.97 21.18
N ARG A 7 -22.89 -21.08 21.43
CA ARG A 7 -24.17 -21.35 20.74
C ARG A 7 -25.28 -20.40 21.16
N SER A 8 -25.26 -19.90 22.40
CA SER A 8 -26.23 -18.91 22.91
C SER A 8 -26.03 -17.51 22.34
N LEU A 9 -24.78 -17.07 22.14
CA LEU A 9 -24.50 -15.73 21.59
C LEU A 9 -24.84 -15.62 20.10
N TYR A 10 -24.65 -16.69 19.32
CA TYR A 10 -25.05 -16.70 17.91
C TYR A 10 -26.57 -16.69 17.72
N GLY A 11 -27.35 -17.31 18.62
CA GLY A 11 -28.81 -17.23 18.58
C GLY A 11 -29.33 -15.81 18.81
N ILE A 12 -28.80 -15.13 19.85
CA ILE A 12 -29.22 -13.75 20.19
C ILE A 12 -28.88 -12.76 19.06
N VAL A 13 -27.75 -12.93 18.37
CA VAL A 13 -27.37 -12.05 17.25
C VAL A 13 -28.26 -12.27 16.03
N ILE A 14 -28.68 -13.51 15.76
CA ILE A 14 -29.60 -13.82 14.65
C ILE A 14 -30.99 -13.24 14.94
N ASP A 15 -31.49 -13.36 16.16
CA ASP A 15 -32.82 -12.86 16.53
C ASP A 15 -32.89 -11.32 16.44
N VAL A 16 -31.85 -10.60 16.91
CA VAL A 16 -31.81 -9.14 16.82
C VAL A 16 -31.73 -8.67 15.36
N TRP A 17 -30.96 -9.36 14.52
CA TRP A 17 -30.86 -9.00 13.10
C TRP A 17 -32.16 -9.26 12.35
N GLN A 18 -32.84 -10.37 12.64
CA GLN A 18 -34.13 -10.71 12.04
C GLN A 18 -35.25 -9.75 12.48
N LEU A 19 -35.27 -9.35 13.76
CA LEU A 19 -36.15 -8.29 14.28
C LEU A 19 -35.91 -6.94 13.60
N GLN A 20 -34.65 -6.53 13.42
CA GLN A 20 -34.32 -5.27 12.74
C GLN A 20 -34.71 -5.28 11.26
N LEU A 21 -34.51 -6.40 10.57
CA LEU A 21 -34.91 -6.55 9.18
C LEU A 21 -36.43 -6.50 9.02
N GLN A 22 -37.17 -7.15 9.90
CA GLN A 22 -38.63 -7.16 9.83
C GLN A 22 -39.21 -5.77 10.13
N ALA A 23 -38.68 -5.05 11.12
CA ALA A 23 -39.06 -3.68 11.42
C ALA A 23 -38.71 -2.71 10.26
N ALA A 24 -37.55 -2.89 9.63
CA ALA A 24 -37.18 -2.12 8.44
C ALA A 24 -38.11 -2.42 7.26
N TYR A 25 -38.48 -3.69 7.06
CA TYR A 25 -39.41 -4.10 6.02
C TYR A 25 -40.79 -3.49 6.23
N GLU A 26 -41.37 -3.58 7.44
CA GLU A 26 -42.68 -2.97 7.76
C GLU A 26 -42.71 -1.44 7.57
N THR A 27 -41.59 -0.77 7.80
CA THR A 27 -41.47 0.68 7.61
C THR A 27 -41.32 1.05 6.13
N LEU A 28 -40.58 0.24 5.36
CA LEU A 28 -40.27 0.53 3.95
C LEU A 28 -41.30 -0.02 2.95
N SER A 29 -42.07 -1.07 3.32
CA SER A 29 -43.10 -1.67 2.46
C SER A 29 -44.36 -0.81 2.36
N ASP A 30 -44.67 -0.03 3.39
CA ASP A 30 -45.79 0.92 3.40
C ASP A 30 -45.32 2.29 2.89
N ALA A 31 -45.92 2.78 1.80
CA ALA A 31 -45.56 4.05 1.17
C ALA A 31 -45.73 5.27 2.11
N THR A 32 -46.68 5.21 3.04
CA THR A 32 -46.97 6.30 3.98
C THR A 32 -45.93 6.34 5.09
N LYS A 33 -45.60 5.18 5.68
CA LYS A 33 -44.55 5.06 6.71
C LYS A 33 -43.17 5.36 6.15
N ARG A 34 -42.89 4.93 4.91
CA ARG A 34 -41.66 5.26 4.20
C ARG A 34 -41.47 6.77 4.02
N ARG A 35 -42.52 7.50 3.61
CA ARG A 35 -42.45 8.96 3.50
C ARG A 35 -42.13 9.62 4.84
N ALA A 36 -42.80 9.21 5.92
CA ALA A 36 -42.54 9.74 7.26
C ALA A 36 -41.09 9.45 7.72
N TYR A 37 -40.59 8.24 7.48
CA TYR A 37 -39.19 7.88 7.74
C TYR A 37 -38.22 8.77 6.94
N ASP A 38 -38.47 8.98 5.65
CA ASP A 38 -37.63 9.82 4.79
C ASP A 38 -37.60 11.30 5.23
N PHE A 39 -38.64 11.81 5.90
CA PHE A 39 -38.64 13.15 6.50
C PHE A 39 -37.75 13.27 7.75
N THR A 40 -37.58 12.18 8.51
CA THR A 40 -36.74 12.19 9.72
C THR A 40 -35.24 12.11 9.42
N ARG A 41 -34.86 11.65 8.22
CA ARG A 41 -33.46 11.67 7.83
C ARG A 41 -33.04 13.08 7.41
N PRO A 42 -31.91 13.60 7.92
CA PRO A 42 -31.35 14.83 7.39
C PRO A 42 -31.08 14.63 5.90
N LYS A 43 -31.82 15.35 5.06
CA LYS A 43 -31.59 15.33 3.61
C LYS A 43 -30.14 15.76 3.41
N PRO A 44 -29.28 14.95 2.77
CA PRO A 44 -27.97 15.42 2.38
C PRO A 44 -28.21 16.64 1.51
N SER A 45 -27.72 17.80 1.97
CA SER A 45 -27.82 19.07 1.25
C SER A 45 -27.24 18.83 -0.15
N THR A 46 -28.13 18.62 -1.10
CA THR A 46 -27.81 18.40 -2.50
C THR A 46 -27.67 19.80 -3.09
N SER A 47 -26.71 20.56 -2.57
CA SER A 47 -26.16 21.73 -3.22
C SER A 47 -25.22 21.21 -4.31
N TYR A 48 -25.79 20.65 -5.37
CA TYR A 48 -25.07 20.57 -6.64
C TYR A 48 -25.06 22.00 -7.19
N PRO A 49 -23.88 22.64 -7.33
CA PRO A 49 -23.81 23.91 -8.02
C PRO A 49 -24.24 23.66 -9.46
N ALA A 50 -25.28 24.38 -9.88
CA ALA A 50 -25.66 24.46 -11.27
C ALA A 50 -24.42 24.87 -12.08
N ALA A 51 -24.11 24.08 -13.12
CA ALA A 51 -22.98 24.31 -13.99
C ALA A 51 -23.16 25.66 -14.73
N SER A 52 -22.56 26.71 -14.17
CA SER A 52 -22.25 27.93 -14.90
C SER A 52 -20.99 27.71 -15.72
N PRO A 53 -20.97 28.05 -17.02
CA PRO A 53 -19.78 27.94 -17.84
C PRO A 53 -18.81 29.08 -17.54
N ALA A 54 -17.56 28.71 -17.32
CA ALA A 54 -16.36 29.50 -17.60
C ALA A 54 -16.24 30.89 -16.95
N SER A 55 -15.75 30.92 -15.72
CA SER A 55 -14.82 31.96 -15.28
C SER A 55 -13.60 31.30 -14.63
N LYS A 56 -12.47 31.37 -15.34
CA LYS A 56 -11.14 31.03 -14.81
C LYS A 56 -10.73 32.18 -13.90
N ASP A 57 -11.03 32.07 -12.61
CA ASP A 57 -10.25 32.70 -11.55
C ASP A 57 -10.54 31.94 -10.26
N THR A 58 -9.51 31.31 -9.73
CA THR A 58 -9.58 30.34 -8.65
C THR A 58 -9.07 30.97 -7.35
N PRO A 59 -9.93 31.45 -6.43
CA PRO A 59 -9.53 31.80 -5.07
C PRO A 59 -9.78 30.61 -4.14
N GLN A 60 -8.99 29.54 -4.27
CA GLN A 60 -9.22 28.29 -3.52
C GLN A 60 -8.25 28.11 -2.33
N ARG A 61 -7.75 29.19 -1.73
CA ARG A 61 -6.70 29.12 -0.69
C ARG A 61 -7.03 29.79 0.65
N GLU A 62 -8.23 30.30 0.85
CA GLU A 62 -8.60 31.00 2.09
C GLU A 62 -9.46 30.17 3.06
N SER A 63 -10.09 29.06 2.62
CA SER A 63 -10.98 28.27 3.49
C SER A 63 -10.28 27.59 4.66
N ASP A 64 -9.03 27.15 4.47
CA ASP A 64 -8.34 26.32 5.46
C ASP A 64 -7.79 27.14 6.63
N LYS A 65 -7.50 28.43 6.41
CA LYS A 65 -7.04 29.34 7.47
C LYS A 65 -8.17 29.66 8.45
N THR A 66 -9.39 29.83 7.96
CA THR A 66 -10.57 30.16 8.76
C THR A 66 -11.00 28.99 9.67
N ALA A 67 -10.77 27.75 9.25
CA ALA A 67 -11.08 26.57 10.06
C ALA A 67 -10.11 26.41 11.26
N GLN A 68 -8.81 26.71 11.08
CA GLN A 68 -7.85 26.64 12.19
C GLN A 68 -8.08 27.72 13.25
N THR A 69 -8.46 28.93 12.84
CA THR A 69 -8.74 30.03 13.79
C THR A 69 -9.94 29.73 14.67
N THR A 70 -11.01 29.13 14.12
CA THR A 70 -12.23 28.80 14.89
C THR A 70 -11.99 27.70 15.94
N ALA A 71 -11.19 26.68 15.62
CA ALA A 71 -10.81 25.64 16.58
C ALA A 71 -9.96 26.21 17.73
N GLN A 72 -9.03 27.12 17.43
CA GLN A 72 -8.20 27.76 18.44
C GLN A 72 -9.00 28.71 19.35
N GLU A 73 -9.96 29.44 18.78
CA GLU A 73 -10.90 30.28 19.54
C GLU A 73 -11.80 29.46 20.48
N ALA A 74 -12.29 28.31 20.02
CA ALA A 74 -13.08 27.40 20.84
C ALA A 74 -12.29 26.87 22.05
N ASN A 75 -11.01 26.54 21.88
CA ASN A 75 -10.15 26.13 23.01
C ASN A 75 -9.91 27.27 24.00
N ARG A 76 -9.64 28.49 23.52
CA ARG A 76 -9.51 29.67 24.40
C ARG A 76 -10.81 29.94 25.18
N ALA A 77 -11.97 29.72 24.57
CA ALA A 77 -13.25 29.86 25.25
C ALA A 77 -13.42 28.81 26.36
N ARG A 78 -13.01 27.55 26.11
CA ARG A 78 -13.01 26.47 27.11
C ARG A 78 -12.06 26.76 28.27
N GLU A 79 -10.87 27.28 27.99
CA GLU A 79 -9.90 27.67 29.04
C GLU A 79 -10.47 28.76 29.94
N LYS A 80 -11.06 29.82 29.36
CA LYS A 80 -11.74 30.87 30.14
C LYS A 80 -12.91 30.33 30.95
N ALA A 81 -13.72 29.43 30.38
CA ALA A 81 -14.81 28.79 31.12
C ALA A 81 -14.27 28.00 32.33
N LEU A 82 -13.17 27.29 32.14
CA LEU A 82 -12.49 26.56 33.21
C LEU A 82 -11.94 27.48 34.30
N GLU A 83 -11.37 28.63 33.96
CA GLU A 83 -10.94 29.65 34.94
C GLU A 83 -12.13 30.18 35.75
N ILE A 84 -13.25 30.48 35.09
CA ILE A 84 -14.47 30.94 35.75
C ILE A 84 -15.00 29.88 36.72
N LEU A 85 -15.07 28.61 36.28
CA LEU A 85 -15.52 27.51 37.13
C LEU A 85 -14.57 27.28 38.32
N GLN A 86 -13.26 27.42 38.13
CA GLN A 86 -12.29 27.34 39.23
C GLN A 86 -12.49 28.46 40.24
N ALA A 87 -12.71 29.69 39.78
CA ALA A 87 -13.02 30.82 40.67
C ALA A 87 -14.35 30.63 41.41
N GLN A 88 -15.35 30.00 40.78
CA GLN A 88 -16.60 29.64 41.46
C GLN A 88 -16.38 28.54 42.49
N TRP A 89 -15.57 27.52 42.16
CA TRP A 89 -15.24 26.43 43.05
C TRP A 89 -14.51 26.91 44.31
N THR A 90 -13.53 27.81 44.19
CA THR A 90 -12.82 28.37 45.36
C THR A 90 -13.74 29.16 46.27
N ARG A 91 -14.69 29.94 45.73
CA ARG A 91 -15.72 30.63 46.53
C ARG A 91 -16.59 29.63 47.27
N ARG A 92 -17.05 28.57 46.60
CA ARG A 92 -17.88 27.53 47.24
C ARG A 92 -17.12 26.72 48.29
N ASP A 93 -15.84 26.49 48.10
CA ASP A 93 -15.00 25.79 49.08
C ASP A 93 -14.88 26.61 50.38
N MET A 94 -14.75 27.95 50.26
CA MET A 94 -14.80 28.85 51.42
C MET A 94 -16.14 28.82 52.14
N ASP A 95 -17.27 28.88 51.42
CA ASP A 95 -18.61 28.77 52.00
C ASP A 95 -18.81 27.45 52.76
N LEU A 96 -18.28 26.36 52.18
CA LEU A 96 -18.34 25.01 52.73
C LEU A 96 -17.49 24.91 54.01
N PHE A 97 -16.29 25.51 54.00
CA PHE A 97 -15.43 25.61 55.17
C PHE A 97 -16.12 26.36 56.32
N GLU A 98 -16.74 27.51 56.04
CA GLU A 98 -17.47 28.28 57.05
C GLU A 98 -18.68 27.51 57.61
N ALA A 99 -19.44 26.83 56.74
CA ALA A 99 -20.55 25.99 57.16
C ALA A 99 -20.09 24.86 58.10
N ARG A 100 -19.00 24.15 57.74
CA ARG A 100 -18.38 23.11 58.58
C ARG A 100 -17.92 23.67 59.92
N ARG A 101 -17.30 24.86 59.94
CA ARG A 101 -16.86 25.52 61.17
C ARG A 101 -18.04 25.82 62.09
N ASN A 102 -19.16 26.30 61.54
CA ASN A 102 -20.35 26.61 62.32
C ASN A 102 -21.02 25.36 62.91
N VAL A 103 -21.09 24.27 62.16
CA VAL A 103 -21.58 22.98 62.66
C VAL A 103 -20.73 22.50 63.84
N ARG A 104 -19.38 22.51 63.71
CA ARG A 104 -18.48 22.10 64.81
C ARG A 104 -18.64 22.95 66.07
N LYS A 105 -18.88 24.27 65.92
CA LYS A 105 -19.17 25.15 67.07
C LYS A 105 -20.47 24.74 67.79
N LEU A 106 -21.54 24.47 67.04
CA LEU A 106 -22.81 24.02 67.63
C LEU A 106 -22.68 22.65 68.30
N GLU A 107 -21.91 21.72 67.71
CA GLU A 107 -21.60 20.43 68.31
C GLU A 107 -20.85 20.57 69.64
N ALA A 108 -19.82 21.43 69.69
CA ALA A 108 -19.07 21.74 70.91
C ALA A 108 -19.97 22.37 72.00
N ASP A 109 -20.85 23.28 71.61
CA ASP A 109 -21.81 23.90 72.53
C ASP A 109 -22.82 22.90 73.10
N ILE A 110 -23.35 22.00 72.26
CA ILE A 110 -24.31 20.97 72.69
C ILE A 110 -23.62 19.96 73.61
N THR A 111 -22.39 19.56 73.30
CA THR A 111 -21.62 18.63 74.15
C THR A 111 -21.33 19.27 75.51
N LYS A 112 -20.90 20.53 75.55
CA LYS A 112 -20.75 21.28 76.81
C LYS A 112 -22.03 21.34 77.64
N LEU A 113 -23.17 21.67 77.03
CA LEU A 113 -24.46 21.69 77.74
C LEU A 113 -24.88 20.32 78.28
N LYS A 114 -24.57 19.24 77.55
CA LYS A 114 -24.80 17.86 78.00
C LYS A 114 -23.87 17.47 79.15
N GLU A 115 -22.60 17.86 79.09
CA GLU A 115 -21.64 17.64 80.17
C GLU A 115 -22.08 18.35 81.45
N GLU A 116 -22.54 19.59 81.36
CA GLU A 116 -23.13 20.33 82.48
C GLU A 116 -24.39 19.62 83.04
N GLU A 117 -25.30 19.14 82.18
CA GLU A 117 -26.47 18.36 82.62
C GLU A 117 -26.07 17.06 83.32
N MET A 118 -25.05 16.36 82.83
CA MET A 118 -24.51 15.16 83.44
C MET A 118 -23.77 15.46 84.74
N ALA A 119 -23.08 16.59 84.85
CA ALA A 119 -22.42 17.04 86.07
C ALA A 119 -23.46 17.33 87.16
N ASP A 120 -24.57 18.00 86.84
CA ASP A 120 -25.67 18.22 87.79
C ASP A 120 -26.39 16.93 88.20
N ALA A 121 -26.39 15.91 87.35
CA ALA A 121 -26.94 14.59 87.66
C ALA A 121 -25.97 13.76 88.54
N ARG A 122 -24.66 14.02 88.40
CA ARG A 122 -23.60 13.40 89.20
C ARG A 122 -23.35 14.11 90.52
N GLU A 123 -23.72 15.38 90.67
CA GLU A 123 -23.83 16.04 91.97
C GLU A 123 -24.72 15.13 92.81
N PRO A 124 -24.11 14.32 93.69
CA PRO A 124 -24.86 13.30 94.37
C PRO A 124 -25.87 14.03 95.24
N VAL A 125 -27.04 13.42 95.44
CA VAL A 125 -27.98 13.82 96.49
C VAL A 125 -27.37 13.50 97.87
N LYS A 126 -26.08 13.84 98.08
CA LYS A 126 -25.37 13.82 99.33
C LYS A 126 -26.07 14.88 100.19
N GLN A 127 -26.89 14.39 101.12
CA GLN A 127 -27.52 15.06 102.28
C GLN A 127 -29.03 15.35 102.23
N ALA A 128 -29.70 15.35 101.07
CA ALA A 128 -31.14 15.69 101.02
C ALA A 128 -32.12 14.50 100.91
N GLY A 129 -31.61 13.29 100.77
CA GLY A 129 -32.43 12.07 100.73
C GLY A 129 -32.60 11.53 102.14
N TRP A 130 -33.84 11.43 102.62
CA TRP A 130 -34.27 10.87 103.91
C TRP A 130 -33.77 11.58 105.20
N TRP A 131 -32.48 11.87 105.40
CA TRP A 131 -31.99 12.51 106.64
C TRP A 131 -32.51 13.95 106.81
N GLU A 132 -32.63 14.76 105.74
CA GLU A 132 -33.29 16.09 105.81
C GLU A 132 -34.77 16.02 106.18
N SER A 133 -35.48 14.99 105.72
CA SER A 133 -36.87 14.76 106.08
C SER A 133 -37.02 14.26 107.52
N VAL A 134 -36.02 13.53 108.03
CA VAL A 134 -35.98 13.07 109.42
C VAL A 134 -35.54 14.21 110.37
N THR A 135 -34.57 15.04 109.98
CA THR A 135 -34.11 16.17 110.81
C THR A 135 -35.11 17.33 110.83
N SER A 136 -35.87 17.58 109.76
CA SER A 136 -36.94 18.61 109.79
C SER A 136 -38.13 18.26 110.68
N VAL A 137 -38.35 16.97 110.96
CA VAL A 137 -39.36 16.51 111.93
C VAL A 137 -38.82 16.57 113.36
N LEU A 138 -37.53 16.28 113.57
CA LEU A 138 -36.89 16.25 114.89
C LEU A 138 -36.41 17.61 115.39
N PHE A 139 -35.89 18.45 114.51
CA PHE A 139 -35.53 19.84 114.77
C PHE A 139 -36.59 20.67 114.05
N ARG A 140 -37.38 21.45 114.79
CA ARG A 140 -38.34 22.42 114.25
C ARG A 140 -37.59 23.45 113.38
N VAL A 141 -37.25 23.06 112.16
CA VAL A 141 -36.57 23.90 111.19
C VAL A 141 -37.49 25.08 110.93
N SER A 142 -36.94 26.28 111.04
CA SER A 142 -37.69 27.51 110.82
C SER A 142 -38.31 27.48 109.41
N PRO A 143 -39.59 27.86 109.23
CA PRO A 143 -40.22 27.95 107.91
C PRO A 143 -39.39 28.74 106.88
N ALA A 144 -38.57 29.68 107.34
CA ALA A 144 -37.66 30.46 106.52
C ALA A 144 -36.57 29.61 105.84
N GLU A 145 -35.99 28.64 106.54
CA GLU A 145 -34.91 27.78 106.01
C GLU A 145 -35.46 26.72 105.05
N ALA A 146 -36.65 26.20 105.33
CA ALA A 146 -37.35 25.28 104.42
C ALA A 146 -37.71 25.98 103.09
N ASN A 147 -38.12 27.24 103.13
CA ASN A 147 -38.39 28.04 101.93
C ASN A 147 -37.10 28.31 101.13
N ALA A 148 -35.99 28.62 101.79
CA ALA A 148 -34.71 28.83 101.11
C ALA A 148 -34.21 27.56 100.39
N SER A 149 -34.34 26.38 101.03
CA SER A 149 -34.00 25.10 100.39
C SER A 149 -34.90 24.78 99.19
N ARG A 150 -36.20 25.09 99.30
CA ARG A 150 -37.15 24.94 98.19
C ARG A 150 -36.81 25.84 97.01
N GLU A 151 -36.46 27.10 97.28
CA GLU A 151 -36.08 28.06 96.24
C GLU A 151 -34.82 27.61 95.48
N ILE A 152 -33.81 27.07 96.18
CA ILE A 152 -32.61 26.50 95.57
C ILE A 152 -32.96 25.30 94.67
N ARG A 153 -33.88 24.43 95.10
CA ARG A 153 -34.35 23.29 94.28
C ARG A 153 -35.08 23.75 93.02
N GLU A 154 -36.02 24.70 93.16
CA GLU A 154 -36.77 25.28 92.04
C GLU A 154 -35.84 26.03 91.07
N GLU A 155 -34.82 26.72 91.57
CA GLU A 155 -33.81 27.36 90.73
C GLU A 155 -32.96 26.33 89.97
N LYS A 156 -32.48 25.28 90.65
CA LYS A 156 -31.75 24.17 89.98
C LYS A 156 -32.60 23.50 88.91
N GLU A 157 -33.88 23.27 89.18
CA GLU A 157 -34.81 22.71 88.20
C GLU A 157 -35.03 23.64 87.00
N ARG A 158 -35.20 24.95 87.24
CA ARG A 158 -35.26 25.96 86.16
C ARG A 158 -34.00 25.94 85.30
N ARG A 159 -32.80 25.86 85.91
CA ARG A 159 -31.53 25.75 85.16
C ARG A 159 -31.48 24.48 84.31
N ARG A 160 -31.95 23.34 84.82
CA ARG A 160 -32.04 22.07 84.06
C ARG A 160 -33.02 22.19 82.87
N LEU A 161 -34.20 22.74 83.09
CA LEU A 161 -35.19 22.96 82.03
C LEU A 161 -34.66 23.93 80.95
N ASN A 162 -34.00 25.01 81.37
CA ASN A 162 -33.36 25.96 80.45
C ASN A 162 -32.25 25.31 79.63
N ARG A 163 -31.41 24.46 80.23
CA ARG A 163 -30.38 23.70 79.48
C ARG A 163 -31.00 22.72 78.48
N ARG A 164 -32.03 21.97 78.86
CA ARG A 164 -32.74 21.07 77.93
C ARG A 164 -33.40 21.83 76.79
N ALA A 165 -33.98 23.01 77.07
CA ALA A 165 -34.50 23.88 76.03
C ALA A 165 -33.37 24.37 75.10
N ALA A 166 -32.24 24.83 75.66
CA ALA A 166 -31.07 25.26 74.90
C ALA A 166 -30.49 24.14 74.02
N ILE A 167 -30.36 22.91 74.54
CA ILE A 167 -29.93 21.73 73.78
C ILE A 167 -30.88 21.49 72.61
N ARG A 168 -32.20 21.51 72.82
CA ARG A 168 -33.19 21.32 71.76
C ARG A 168 -33.08 22.39 70.68
N ILE A 169 -33.01 23.66 71.07
CA ILE A 169 -32.88 24.80 70.14
C ILE A 169 -31.60 24.67 69.32
N LYS A 170 -30.45 24.46 69.96
CA LYS A 170 -29.17 24.29 69.27
C LYS A 170 -29.14 23.04 68.39
N SER A 171 -29.79 21.96 68.79
CA SER A 171 -29.90 20.74 67.96
C SER A 171 -30.71 20.98 66.69
N MET A 172 -31.81 21.72 66.79
CA MET A 172 -32.59 22.13 65.61
C MET A 172 -31.79 23.06 64.70
N GLU A 173 -31.03 24.00 65.27
CA GLU A 173 -30.14 24.87 64.50
C GLU A 173 -29.04 24.05 63.79
N MET A 174 -28.41 23.10 64.50
CA MET A 174 -27.42 22.20 63.92
C MET A 174 -28.01 21.42 62.75
N LEU A 175 -29.23 20.88 62.88
CA LEU A 175 -29.90 20.18 61.79
C LEU A 175 -30.10 21.09 60.57
N HIS A 176 -30.51 22.34 60.76
CA HIS A 176 -30.63 23.31 59.68
C HIS A 176 -29.28 23.61 59.02
N LYS A 177 -28.21 23.80 59.80
CA LYS A 177 -26.85 24.01 59.28
C LYS A 177 -26.32 22.78 58.54
N ASN A 178 -26.60 21.57 59.02
CA ASN A 178 -26.25 20.32 58.36
C ASN A 178 -26.96 20.16 57.01
N ASN A 179 -28.24 20.51 56.93
CA ASN A 179 -28.96 20.54 55.65
C ASN A 179 -28.32 21.55 54.67
N LYS A 180 -27.99 22.76 55.14
CA LYS A 180 -27.28 23.75 54.33
C LYS A 180 -25.92 23.24 53.85
N LEU A 181 -25.16 22.59 54.74
CA LEU A 181 -23.88 21.98 54.42
C LEU A 181 -24.03 20.90 53.35
N SER A 182 -25.03 20.02 53.47
CA SER A 182 -25.31 18.99 52.45
C SER A 182 -25.60 19.60 51.07
N ILE A 183 -26.37 20.70 51.01
CA ILE A 183 -26.66 21.40 49.75
C ILE A 183 -25.37 21.97 49.14
N LEU A 184 -24.52 22.60 49.96
CA LEU A 184 -23.23 23.13 49.51
C LEU A 184 -22.29 22.03 49.03
N GLU A 185 -22.26 20.87 49.70
CA GLU A 185 -21.44 19.73 49.29
C GLU A 185 -21.89 19.16 47.94
N VAL A 186 -23.19 19.01 47.71
CA VAL A 186 -23.71 18.57 46.41
C VAL A 186 -23.35 19.57 45.30
N ALA A 187 -23.52 20.87 45.55
CA ALA A 187 -23.16 21.90 44.59
C ALA A 187 -21.64 21.92 44.29
N ALA A 188 -20.80 21.76 45.31
CA ALA A 188 -19.35 21.71 45.14
C ALA A 188 -18.91 20.48 44.34
N ARG A 189 -19.55 19.32 44.55
CA ARG A 189 -19.34 18.11 43.73
C ARG A 189 -19.73 18.35 42.27
N GLY A 190 -20.86 19.01 42.01
CA GLY A 190 -21.29 19.36 40.65
C GLY A 190 -20.28 20.24 39.90
N LEU A 191 -19.78 21.29 40.55
CA LEU A 191 -18.71 22.12 39.96
C LEU A 191 -17.42 21.32 39.72
N ALA A 192 -17.06 20.42 40.64
CA ALA A 192 -15.87 19.58 40.47
C ALA A 192 -15.99 18.64 39.26
N THR A 193 -17.17 18.06 39.03
CA THR A 193 -17.44 17.23 37.84
C THR A 193 -17.40 18.06 36.55
N GLU A 194 -18.01 19.24 36.54
CA GLU A 194 -17.96 20.14 35.37
C GLU A 194 -16.53 20.56 35.02
N ILE A 195 -15.71 20.91 36.03
CA ILE A 195 -14.28 21.21 35.84
C ILE A 195 -13.53 19.99 35.27
N ALA A 196 -13.81 18.78 35.78
CA ALA A 196 -13.17 17.57 35.30
C ALA A 196 -13.52 17.25 33.84
N GLU A 197 -14.80 17.40 33.47
CA GLU A 197 -15.29 17.23 32.10
C GLU A 197 -14.65 18.23 31.14
N LEU A 198 -14.61 19.53 31.49
CA LEU A 198 -13.96 20.56 30.69
C LEU A 198 -12.46 20.29 30.51
N LYS A 199 -11.75 19.87 31.57
CA LYS A 199 -10.35 19.45 31.49
C LYS A 199 -10.16 18.24 30.58
N GLN A 200 -11.10 17.31 30.55
CA GLN A 200 -11.04 16.15 29.65
C GLN A 200 -11.29 16.57 28.20
N GLN A 201 -12.22 17.49 27.95
CA GLN A 201 -12.49 18.02 26.62
C GLN A 201 -11.29 18.78 26.04
N ILE A 202 -10.64 19.63 26.85
CA ILE A 202 -9.43 20.36 26.44
C ILE A 202 -8.31 19.37 26.06
N ARG A 203 -8.02 18.40 26.94
CA ARG A 203 -7.00 17.37 26.67
C ARG A 203 -7.30 16.53 25.43
N ALA A 204 -8.57 16.16 25.22
CA ALA A 204 -8.98 15.39 24.05
C ALA A 204 -8.80 16.20 22.75
N GLU A 205 -9.08 17.50 22.77
CA GLU A 205 -8.87 18.39 21.63
C GLU A 205 -7.39 18.60 21.34
N GLU A 206 -6.56 18.81 22.37
CA GLU A 206 -5.10 18.91 22.23
C GLU A 206 -4.51 17.65 21.59
N GLN A 207 -4.96 16.47 22.02
CA GLN A 207 -4.54 15.19 21.44
C GLN A 207 -4.95 15.05 19.97
N ARG A 208 -6.15 15.52 19.60
CA ARG A 208 -6.60 15.54 18.19
C ARG A 208 -5.72 16.45 17.34
N GLN A 209 -5.44 17.66 17.81
CA GLN A 209 -4.58 18.62 17.11
C GLN A 209 -3.13 18.11 16.99
N GLU A 210 -2.60 17.43 18.01
CA GLU A 210 -1.29 16.81 17.92
C GLU A 210 -1.28 15.63 16.92
N ALA A 211 -2.30 14.78 16.95
CA ALA A 211 -2.43 13.68 15.99
C ALA A 211 -2.53 14.19 14.55
N GLU A 212 -3.28 15.28 14.31
CA GLU A 212 -3.40 15.93 13.01
C GLU A 212 -2.05 16.50 12.55
N ARG A 213 -1.33 17.23 13.42
CA ARG A 213 0.03 17.74 13.11
C ARG A 213 1.00 16.61 12.76
N ARG A 214 0.94 15.49 13.48
CA ARG A 214 1.76 14.29 13.19
C ARG A 214 1.38 13.66 11.86
N ALA A 215 0.09 13.55 11.56
CA ALA A 215 -0.39 13.00 10.28
C ALA A 215 -0.01 13.90 9.10
N GLU A 216 -0.10 15.22 9.24
CA GLU A 216 0.35 16.18 8.22
C GLU A 216 1.86 16.11 8.01
N ALA A 217 2.65 16.03 9.09
CA ALA A 217 4.10 15.84 8.99
C ALA A 217 4.46 14.52 8.27
N GLN A 218 3.75 13.43 8.57
CA GLN A 218 3.92 12.16 7.87
C GLN A 218 3.55 12.26 6.39
N ARG A 219 2.46 12.97 6.05
CA ARG A 219 2.08 13.22 4.65
C ARG A 219 3.16 14.01 3.91
N LYS A 220 3.69 15.08 4.50
CA LYS A 220 4.79 15.87 3.92
C LYS A 220 6.05 15.03 3.71
N MET A 221 6.43 14.23 4.70
CA MET A 221 7.56 13.29 4.59
C MET A 221 7.35 12.26 3.48
N TRP A 222 6.14 11.72 3.35
CA TRP A 222 5.78 10.79 2.29
C TRP A 222 5.81 11.45 0.91
N GLU A 223 5.24 12.64 0.77
CA GLU A 223 5.25 13.42 -0.47
C GLU A 223 6.68 13.78 -0.90
N GLU A 224 7.51 14.21 0.03
CA GLU A 224 8.92 14.49 -0.24
C GLU A 224 9.69 13.22 -0.63
N SER A 225 9.46 12.11 0.08
CA SER A 225 10.06 10.81 -0.28
C SER A 225 9.64 10.37 -1.68
N MET A 226 8.36 10.52 -2.02
CA MET A 226 7.85 10.23 -3.37
C MET A 226 8.44 11.17 -4.43
N ARG A 227 8.63 12.45 -4.10
CA ARG A 227 9.32 13.40 -4.98
C ARG A 227 10.77 12.99 -5.24
N ARG A 228 11.52 12.66 -4.19
CA ARG A 228 12.91 12.17 -4.30
C ARG A 228 13.00 10.88 -5.11
N MET A 229 12.04 9.96 -4.94
CA MET A 229 11.98 8.74 -5.73
C MET A 229 11.75 9.01 -7.22
N ARG A 230 10.83 9.93 -7.57
CA ARG A 230 10.59 10.34 -8.96
C ARG A 230 11.81 11.04 -9.59
N GLU A 231 12.47 11.92 -8.84
CA GLU A 231 13.70 12.59 -9.28
C GLU A 231 14.83 11.58 -9.51
N ALA A 232 15.02 10.62 -8.60
CA ALA A 232 16.02 9.57 -8.73
C ALA A 232 15.73 8.64 -9.92
N GLU A 233 14.46 8.32 -10.17
CA GLU A 233 14.06 7.53 -11.34
C GLU A 233 14.30 8.30 -12.65
N ALA A 234 13.92 9.58 -12.69
CA ALA A 234 14.20 10.44 -13.83
C ALA A 234 15.70 10.58 -14.11
N GLN A 235 16.53 10.69 -13.07
CA GLN A 235 18.00 10.68 -13.21
C GLN A 235 18.51 9.35 -13.79
N ARG A 236 18.01 8.22 -13.30
CA ARG A 236 18.37 6.90 -13.85
C ARG A 236 17.94 6.75 -15.31
N GLN A 237 16.81 7.32 -15.71
CA GLN A 237 16.37 7.33 -17.11
C GLN A 237 17.32 8.16 -17.97
N ARG A 238 17.68 9.38 -17.55
CA ARG A 238 18.66 10.23 -18.26
C ARG A 238 20.01 9.53 -18.41
N GLN A 239 20.52 8.91 -17.34
CA GLN A 239 21.77 8.15 -17.40
C GLN A 239 21.70 6.98 -18.41
N ARG A 240 20.57 6.29 -18.49
CA ARG A 240 20.36 5.21 -19.48
C ARG A 240 20.26 5.74 -20.90
N GLU A 241 19.66 6.91 -21.10
CA GLU A 241 19.59 7.58 -22.41
C GLU A 241 20.98 8.04 -22.85
N GLU A 242 21.73 8.72 -21.98
CA GLU A 242 23.12 9.13 -22.25
C GLU A 242 24.02 7.92 -22.55
N GLU A 243 23.88 6.82 -21.81
CA GLU A 243 24.63 5.59 -22.08
C GLU A 243 24.26 4.97 -23.44
N ARG A 244 22.97 5.01 -23.81
CA ARG A 244 22.50 4.54 -25.13
C ARG A 244 23.03 5.42 -26.25
N GLU A 245 22.97 6.74 -26.10
CA GLU A 245 23.52 7.68 -27.06
C GLU A 245 25.03 7.50 -27.22
N ARG A 246 25.77 7.34 -26.11
CA ARG A 246 27.21 7.07 -26.15
C ARG A 246 27.52 5.76 -26.88
N LYS A 247 26.77 4.69 -26.61
CA LYS A 247 26.91 3.40 -27.32
C LYS A 247 26.56 3.52 -28.80
N GLU A 248 25.54 4.32 -29.16
CA GLU A 248 25.17 4.56 -30.54
C GLU A 248 26.21 5.39 -31.29
N GLN A 249 26.75 6.44 -30.66
CA GLN A 249 27.86 7.23 -31.20
C GLN A 249 29.10 6.36 -31.41
N GLU A 250 29.43 5.49 -30.44
CA GLU A 250 30.53 4.54 -30.59
C GLU A 250 30.27 3.55 -31.75
N ARG A 251 29.04 3.05 -31.88
CA ARG A 251 28.66 2.16 -33.00
C ARG A 251 28.79 2.88 -34.35
N LYS A 252 28.29 4.12 -34.47
CA LYS A 252 28.43 4.94 -35.67
C LYS A 252 29.89 5.22 -36.01
N LYS A 253 30.73 5.51 -35.01
CA LYS A 253 32.17 5.71 -35.20
C LYS A 253 32.85 4.43 -35.71
N ARG A 254 32.53 3.27 -35.13
CA ARG A 254 33.03 1.97 -35.60
C ARG A 254 32.55 1.65 -37.01
N GLU A 255 31.29 1.92 -37.34
CA GLU A 255 30.73 1.75 -38.69
C GLU A 255 31.43 2.68 -39.71
N GLN A 256 31.72 3.92 -39.33
CA GLN A 256 32.49 4.86 -40.16
C GLN A 256 33.92 4.35 -40.40
N GLU A 257 34.65 4.00 -39.33
CA GLU A 257 36.01 3.45 -39.40
C GLU A 257 36.05 2.16 -40.26
N GLU A 258 35.06 1.28 -40.10
CA GLU A 258 34.94 0.06 -40.91
C GLU A 258 34.64 0.38 -42.38
N SER A 259 33.78 1.37 -42.66
CA SER A 259 33.49 1.79 -44.04
C SER A 259 34.72 2.42 -44.70
N GLU A 260 35.48 3.25 -43.98
CA GLU A 260 36.72 3.82 -44.48
C GLU A 260 37.76 2.74 -44.73
N ARG A 261 37.86 1.74 -43.84
CA ARG A 261 38.75 0.60 -44.02
C ARG A 261 38.37 -0.20 -45.28
N LYS A 262 37.09 -0.52 -45.47
CA LYS A 262 36.59 -1.21 -46.67
C LYS A 262 36.83 -0.38 -47.93
N GLU A 263 36.67 0.93 -47.87
CA GLU A 263 36.95 1.81 -49.00
C GLU A 263 38.45 1.82 -49.37
N ARG A 264 39.33 1.87 -48.36
CA ARG A 264 40.79 1.76 -48.56
C ARG A 264 41.16 0.41 -49.18
N GLU A 265 40.62 -0.69 -48.65
CA GLU A 265 40.82 -2.04 -49.20
C GLU A 265 40.30 -2.15 -50.64
N ARG A 266 39.14 -1.55 -50.95
CA ARG A 266 38.57 -1.50 -52.31
C ARG A 266 39.46 -0.72 -53.27
N LYS A 267 39.98 0.46 -52.85
CA LYS A 267 40.92 1.26 -53.65
C LYS A 267 42.23 0.52 -53.88
N GLU A 268 42.74 -0.19 -52.88
CA GLU A 268 43.96 -0.98 -53.01
C GLU A 268 43.76 -2.18 -53.95
N TRP A 269 42.63 -2.87 -53.83
CA TRP A 269 42.26 -3.96 -54.75
C TRP A 269 42.12 -3.46 -56.19
N GLU A 270 41.46 -2.32 -56.40
CA GLU A 270 41.35 -1.71 -57.73
C GLU A 270 42.72 -1.34 -58.30
N ARG A 271 43.62 -0.80 -57.48
CA ARG A 271 45.00 -0.50 -57.88
C ARG A 271 45.75 -1.78 -58.30
N LYS A 272 45.68 -2.84 -57.49
CA LYS A 272 46.29 -4.14 -57.81
C LYS A 272 45.68 -4.77 -59.06
N ALA A 273 44.37 -4.64 -59.27
CA ALA A 273 43.69 -5.14 -60.44
C ALA A 273 44.10 -4.40 -61.72
N ARG A 274 44.26 -3.07 -61.65
CA ARG A 274 44.80 -2.27 -62.76
C ARG A 274 46.25 -2.66 -63.07
N GLU A 275 47.09 -2.78 -62.04
CA GLU A 275 48.48 -3.20 -62.22
C GLU A 275 48.58 -4.61 -62.83
N ARG A 276 47.71 -5.54 -62.40
CA ARG A 276 47.64 -6.88 -63.00
C ARG A 276 47.21 -6.84 -64.46
N LYS A 277 46.18 -6.07 -64.80
CA LYS A 277 45.75 -5.89 -66.20
C LYS A 277 46.86 -5.28 -67.05
N GLU A 278 47.56 -4.28 -66.55
CA GLU A 278 48.69 -3.66 -67.26
C GLU A 278 49.84 -4.66 -67.47
N ARG A 279 50.12 -5.52 -66.49
CA ARG A 279 51.10 -6.62 -66.65
C ARG A 279 50.64 -7.63 -67.70
N GLU A 280 49.38 -8.03 -67.68
CA GLU A 280 48.78 -8.96 -68.66
C GLU A 280 48.78 -8.35 -70.07
N GLU A 281 48.48 -7.05 -70.23
CA GLU A 281 48.56 -6.33 -71.50
C GLU A 281 50.00 -6.25 -72.03
N LYS A 282 50.97 -5.91 -71.17
CA LYS A 282 52.40 -5.90 -71.55
C LYS A 282 52.89 -7.29 -71.93
N GLU A 283 52.43 -8.34 -71.25
CA GLU A 283 52.77 -9.72 -71.59
C GLU A 283 52.14 -10.14 -72.91
N MET A 284 50.87 -9.79 -73.15
CA MET A 284 50.19 -10.03 -74.42
C MET A 284 50.85 -9.26 -75.56
N GLU A 285 51.25 -8.00 -75.36
CA GLU A 285 51.99 -7.22 -76.35
C GLU A 285 53.35 -7.87 -76.65
N ARG A 286 54.05 -8.38 -75.62
CA ARG A 286 55.31 -9.11 -75.80
C ARG A 286 55.10 -10.41 -76.59
N GLN A 287 54.04 -11.17 -76.28
CA GLN A 287 53.69 -12.38 -77.01
C GLN A 287 53.26 -12.08 -78.45
N GLU A 288 52.52 -11.00 -78.69
CA GLU A 288 52.10 -10.59 -80.03
C GLU A 288 53.30 -10.12 -80.86
N ARG A 289 54.21 -9.35 -80.27
CA ARG A 289 55.49 -9.00 -80.88
C ARG A 289 56.31 -10.24 -81.22
N GLU A 290 56.40 -11.21 -80.31
CA GLU A 290 57.08 -12.48 -80.58
C GLU A 290 56.38 -13.29 -81.68
N ARG A 291 55.04 -13.33 -81.70
CA ARG A 291 54.26 -13.98 -82.78
C ARG A 291 54.48 -13.30 -84.13
N MET A 292 54.54 -11.97 -84.17
CA MET A 292 54.83 -11.20 -85.37
C MET A 292 56.27 -11.44 -85.85
N GLU A 293 57.22 -11.53 -84.94
CA GLU A 293 58.62 -11.84 -85.23
C GLU A 293 58.80 -13.30 -85.70
N ARG A 294 58.07 -14.26 -85.10
CA ARG A 294 57.99 -15.65 -85.59
C ARG A 294 57.38 -15.70 -86.97
N LYS A 295 56.26 -15.01 -87.21
CA LYS A 295 55.68 -14.89 -88.55
C LYS A 295 56.69 -14.30 -89.54
N GLN A 296 57.45 -13.27 -89.18
CA GLN A 296 58.50 -12.74 -90.07
C GLN A 296 59.65 -13.71 -90.33
N ARG A 297 60.05 -14.52 -89.34
CA ARG A 297 61.09 -15.56 -89.50
C ARG A 297 60.62 -16.78 -90.30
N ASP A 298 59.37 -17.18 -90.08
CA ASP A 298 58.79 -18.37 -90.69
C ASP A 298 58.19 -18.07 -92.07
N PHE A 299 57.87 -16.81 -92.39
CA PHE A 299 57.32 -16.42 -93.68
C PHE A 299 58.27 -16.70 -94.87
N PRO A 300 59.58 -16.43 -94.80
CA PRO A 300 60.54 -16.87 -95.81
C PRO A 300 60.59 -18.40 -95.96
N ARG A 301 60.66 -19.13 -94.83
CA ARG A 301 60.67 -20.61 -94.82
C ARG A 301 59.39 -21.20 -95.40
N TRP A 302 58.24 -20.64 -95.06
CA TRP A 302 56.93 -21.04 -95.62
C TRP A 302 56.83 -20.72 -97.10
N LYS A 303 57.40 -19.60 -97.55
CA LYS A 303 57.45 -19.21 -98.97
C LYS A 303 58.36 -20.16 -99.77
N GLU A 304 59.50 -20.56 -99.21
CA GLU A 304 60.38 -21.58 -99.78
C GLU A 304 59.69 -22.95 -99.85
N ASP A 305 59.04 -23.38 -98.75
CA ASP A 305 58.30 -24.65 -98.68
C ASP A 305 57.10 -24.67 -99.65
N MET A 306 56.43 -23.53 -99.87
CA MET A 306 55.39 -23.36 -100.89
C MET A 306 55.97 -23.50 -102.30
N VAL A 307 57.09 -22.84 -102.61
CA VAL A 307 57.76 -22.98 -103.92
C VAL A 307 58.24 -24.41 -104.14
N GLN A 308 58.69 -25.09 -103.10
CA GLN A 308 59.15 -26.47 -103.16
C GLN A 308 57.98 -27.44 -103.37
N LYS A 309 56.84 -27.23 -102.69
CA LYS A 309 55.59 -27.97 -102.96
C LYS A 309 55.01 -27.67 -104.34
N GLU A 310 55.17 -26.46 -104.86
CA GLU A 310 54.76 -26.11 -106.22
C GLU A 310 55.63 -26.86 -107.25
N ARG A 311 56.95 -26.93 -107.02
CA ARG A 311 57.86 -27.76 -107.83
C ARG A 311 57.51 -29.24 -107.75
N GLU A 312 57.24 -29.76 -106.55
CA GLU A 312 56.78 -31.13 -106.36
C GLU A 312 55.43 -31.39 -107.04
N ARG A 313 54.48 -30.43 -107.05
CA ARG A 313 53.22 -30.55 -107.80
C ARG A 313 53.45 -30.61 -109.30
N VAL A 314 54.36 -29.80 -109.83
CA VAL A 314 54.71 -29.78 -111.26
C VAL A 314 55.42 -31.08 -111.65
N ASP A 315 56.33 -31.57 -110.82
CA ASP A 315 57.00 -32.87 -111.02
C ASP A 315 56.03 -34.05 -110.91
N ARG A 316 55.08 -33.97 -109.96
CA ARG A 316 54.01 -34.96 -109.80
C ARG A 316 53.01 -34.91 -110.97
N GLN A 317 52.72 -33.74 -111.53
CA GLN A 317 51.95 -33.61 -112.78
C GLN A 317 52.70 -34.19 -113.98
N ARG A 318 54.03 -34.05 -114.04
CA ARG A 318 54.88 -34.73 -115.06
C ARG A 318 54.83 -36.25 -114.93
N GLN A 319 54.85 -36.76 -113.69
CA GLN A 319 54.75 -38.21 -113.43
C GLN A 319 53.33 -38.75 -113.65
N GLU A 320 52.28 -37.98 -113.38
CA GLU A 320 50.87 -38.36 -113.63
C GLU A 320 50.49 -38.35 -115.12
N GLN A 321 51.21 -37.60 -115.97
CA GLN A 321 51.01 -37.66 -117.44
C GLN A 321 51.69 -38.89 -118.10
N GLN A 322 52.69 -39.50 -117.47
CA GLN A 322 53.36 -40.70 -117.98
C GLN A 322 52.76 -42.02 -117.47
N LYS A 323 51.77 -41.97 -116.57
CA LYS A 323 51.15 -43.16 -115.98
C LYS A 323 49.63 -43.06 -115.99
N LYS A 324 49.03 -43.38 -117.13
CA LYS A 324 47.69 -44.00 -117.20
C LYS A 324 47.75 -45.05 -118.32
N PRO A 325 47.08 -46.22 -118.24
CA PRO A 325 45.95 -46.52 -117.35
C PRO A 325 46.01 -47.92 -116.68
N ALA A 326 45.72 -48.01 -115.38
CA ALA A 326 45.23 -49.23 -114.74
C ALA A 326 44.70 -48.90 -113.35
N GLU A 327 43.60 -49.55 -112.93
CA GLU A 327 43.07 -49.61 -111.56
C GLU A 327 42.45 -48.29 -111.04
N SER A 328 41.16 -48.01 -111.20
CA SER A 328 39.97 -48.86 -111.02
C SER A 328 39.94 -49.58 -109.66
N ARG A 329 39.12 -49.01 -108.76
CA ARG A 329 38.30 -49.68 -107.73
C ARG A 329 39.02 -50.32 -106.54
N GLU A 330 39.08 -49.56 -105.44
CA GLU A 330 38.67 -50.03 -104.11
C GLU A 330 38.28 -48.82 -103.24
N SER A 331 36.97 -48.58 -103.05
CA SER A 331 36.32 -48.91 -101.77
C SER A 331 36.82 -48.02 -100.63
N ARG A 332 36.30 -46.80 -100.43
CA ARG A 332 34.96 -46.55 -99.87
C ARG A 332 34.69 -47.51 -98.68
N LYS A 333 34.95 -47.07 -97.44
CA LYS A 333 34.21 -47.45 -96.21
C LYS A 333 34.88 -46.92 -94.94
N ARG A 334 34.18 -46.01 -94.25
CA ARG A 334 33.85 -45.97 -92.80
C ARG A 334 33.74 -44.50 -92.38
N ALA A 335 32.53 -43.93 -92.39
CA ALA A 335 31.48 -44.12 -91.38
C ALA A 335 31.98 -43.63 -90.00
N SER A 336 31.52 -42.48 -89.55
CA SER A 336 30.19 -42.26 -88.94
C SER A 336 30.23 -42.57 -87.46
N LYS A 337 29.62 -41.67 -86.69
CA LYS A 337 28.92 -41.93 -85.43
C LYS A 337 29.79 -42.41 -84.27
N GLN A 338 29.74 -41.67 -83.17
CA GLN A 338 28.98 -42.04 -81.98
C GLN A 338 29.31 -41.02 -80.89
N GLN A 339 28.31 -40.42 -80.22
CA GLN A 339 27.68 -41.00 -79.01
C GLN A 339 28.76 -41.21 -77.95
N GLN A 340 28.57 -40.88 -76.68
CA GLN A 340 27.46 -40.43 -75.86
C GLN A 340 28.06 -40.52 -74.45
N GLN A 341 27.44 -39.85 -73.48
CA GLN A 341 27.28 -40.35 -72.11
C GLN A 341 28.54 -40.58 -71.25
N HIS A 342 28.55 -39.96 -70.08
CA HIS A 342 28.22 -40.57 -68.78
C HIS A 342 28.17 -39.39 -67.80
N GLY A 343 27.16 -39.17 -66.97
CA GLY A 343 26.50 -40.06 -65.99
C GLY A 343 26.56 -39.26 -64.68
N ALA A 344 25.46 -38.71 -64.15
CA ALA A 344 24.45 -39.41 -63.35
C ALA A 344 25.06 -40.20 -62.17
N ASN A 345 24.76 -39.74 -60.95
CA ASN A 345 24.56 -40.52 -59.72
C ASN A 345 24.08 -39.53 -58.65
N GLY A 346 23.00 -39.72 -57.90
CA GLY A 346 22.04 -40.83 -57.84
C GLY A 346 21.05 -40.51 -56.71
N ALA A 347 19.77 -40.46 -57.09
CA ALA A 347 18.66 -41.27 -56.59
C ALA A 347 18.43 -41.57 -55.07
N PRO A 348 17.17 -41.90 -54.71
CA PRO A 348 16.59 -41.83 -53.37
C PRO A 348 16.32 -43.21 -52.73
N ASN A 349 15.99 -43.25 -51.43
CA ASN A 349 15.38 -44.39 -50.71
C ASN A 349 14.62 -43.79 -49.50
N SER A 350 13.29 -43.82 -49.42
CA SER A 350 12.37 -44.94 -49.16
C SER A 350 12.56 -45.65 -47.82
N ALA A 351 11.55 -45.43 -46.96
CA ALA A 351 11.01 -46.31 -45.92
C ALA A 351 11.95 -46.95 -44.88
N LYS A 352 11.86 -46.45 -43.64
CA LYS A 352 11.66 -47.28 -42.44
C LYS A 352 10.98 -46.42 -41.38
N GLU A 353 9.72 -46.76 -41.13
CA GLU A 353 8.87 -46.24 -40.07
C GLU A 353 9.39 -46.73 -38.71
N PRO A 354 9.86 -45.84 -37.81
CA PRO A 354 10.06 -46.18 -36.42
C PRO A 354 8.81 -45.73 -35.64
N GLN A 355 8.28 -46.64 -34.83
CA GLN A 355 7.21 -46.35 -33.87
C GLN A 355 7.49 -45.04 -33.13
N GLY A 356 6.55 -44.10 -33.28
CA GLY A 356 6.77 -42.68 -33.08
C GLY A 356 7.22 -42.29 -31.68
N ALA A 357 8.49 -41.93 -31.55
CA ALA A 357 8.93 -41.03 -30.49
C ALA A 357 8.29 -39.65 -30.76
N CYS A 358 7.27 -39.30 -29.98
CA CYS A 358 6.66 -37.98 -30.06
C CYS A 358 7.72 -36.89 -29.86
N LEU A 359 8.01 -36.12 -30.92
CA LEU A 359 8.82 -34.92 -30.84
C LEU A 359 7.98 -33.84 -30.15
N HIS A 360 8.10 -33.72 -28.83
CA HIS A 360 7.35 -32.77 -27.99
C HIS A 360 7.63 -31.27 -28.29
N ALA A 361 8.30 -30.98 -29.41
CA ALA A 361 8.63 -29.66 -29.93
C ALA A 361 7.41 -28.87 -30.45
N GLY A 362 6.23 -29.50 -30.57
CA GLY A 362 4.99 -28.84 -31.00
C GLY A 362 4.36 -27.92 -29.96
N TRP A 363 3.27 -27.26 -30.36
CA TRP A 363 2.40 -26.51 -29.45
C TRP A 363 1.61 -27.48 -28.55
N TRP A 364 1.27 -27.04 -27.34
CA TRP A 364 0.54 -27.85 -26.35
C TRP A 364 -0.76 -27.14 -25.99
N SER A 365 -1.87 -27.90 -25.95
CA SER A 365 -3.19 -27.39 -25.56
C SER A 365 -3.29 -27.25 -24.05
N GLN A 366 -3.92 -26.18 -23.57
CA GLN A 366 -4.22 -25.98 -22.15
C GLN A 366 -5.57 -26.62 -21.81
N ILE A 367 -5.57 -27.60 -20.91
CA ILE A 367 -6.79 -28.22 -20.39
C ILE A 367 -7.11 -27.60 -19.03
N PRO A 368 -8.24 -26.90 -18.87
CA PRO A 368 -8.68 -26.40 -17.56
C PRO A 368 -9.12 -27.54 -16.64
N GLY A 369 -8.89 -27.39 -15.33
CA GLY A 369 -9.34 -28.34 -14.31
C GLY A 369 -8.21 -29.12 -13.61
N ARG A 370 -8.61 -30.10 -12.79
CA ARG A 370 -7.69 -30.92 -12.00
C ARG A 370 -7.13 -32.06 -12.83
N ALA A 371 -5.80 -32.12 -12.97
CA ALA A 371 -5.11 -33.21 -13.67
C ALA A 371 -3.79 -33.56 -13.00
N VAL A 372 -3.32 -34.80 -13.16
CA VAL A 372 -2.04 -35.26 -12.61
C VAL A 372 -0.98 -35.20 -13.71
N CYS A 373 0.15 -34.56 -13.43
CA CYS A 373 1.28 -34.55 -14.37
C CYS A 373 1.87 -35.95 -14.51
N SER A 374 1.97 -36.48 -15.73
CA SER A 374 2.50 -37.82 -15.99
C SER A 374 4.01 -37.97 -15.73
N VAL A 375 4.75 -36.86 -15.61
CA VAL A 375 6.21 -36.85 -15.41
C VAL A 375 6.60 -36.78 -13.93
N CYS A 376 5.94 -35.91 -13.17
CA CYS A 376 6.29 -35.68 -11.76
C CYS A 376 5.18 -36.09 -10.77
N SER A 377 4.07 -36.63 -11.26
CA SER A 377 2.89 -37.05 -10.49
C SER A 377 2.25 -35.97 -9.61
N LYS A 378 2.60 -34.69 -9.80
CA LYS A 378 1.97 -33.56 -9.08
C LYS A 378 0.56 -33.29 -9.62
N THR A 379 -0.40 -33.14 -8.71
CA THR A 379 -1.78 -32.71 -9.03
C THR A 379 -1.81 -31.21 -9.33
N LEU A 380 -2.20 -30.85 -10.54
CA LEU A 380 -2.35 -29.48 -11.02
C LEU A 380 -3.79 -29.02 -10.81
N VAL A 381 -3.99 -27.91 -10.10
CA VAL A 381 -5.34 -27.45 -9.68
C VAL A 381 -5.97 -26.50 -10.70
N LYS A 382 -5.17 -25.74 -11.46
CA LYS A 382 -5.68 -24.73 -12.41
C LYS A 382 -5.82 -25.28 -13.83
N PHE A 383 -4.75 -25.84 -14.38
CA PHE A 383 -4.72 -26.41 -15.73
C PHE A 383 -3.52 -27.35 -15.91
N ALA A 384 -3.60 -28.23 -16.90
CA ALA A 384 -2.48 -29.03 -17.41
C ALA A 384 -2.23 -28.72 -18.89
N LEU A 385 -1.03 -29.00 -19.38
CA LEU A 385 -0.71 -28.92 -20.80
C LEU A 385 -0.75 -30.32 -21.39
N GLU A 386 -1.41 -30.51 -22.53
CA GLU A 386 -1.49 -31.77 -23.26
C GLU A 386 -0.80 -31.67 -24.62
N CYS A 387 0.03 -32.66 -24.93
CA CYS A 387 0.71 -32.75 -26.22
C CYS A 387 -0.23 -33.38 -27.26
N PRO A 388 -0.54 -32.72 -28.40
CA PRO A 388 -1.55 -33.20 -29.34
C PRO A 388 -1.18 -34.52 -30.02
N SER A 389 0.11 -34.85 -30.13
CA SER A 389 0.60 -36.06 -30.79
C SER A 389 0.62 -37.30 -29.89
N CYS A 390 0.75 -37.15 -28.58
CA CYS A 390 0.87 -38.29 -27.65
C CYS A 390 -0.03 -38.22 -26.41
N GLN A 391 -0.84 -37.16 -26.29
CA GLN A 391 -1.80 -36.93 -25.19
C GLN A 391 -1.16 -36.93 -23.78
N VAL A 392 0.15 -36.73 -23.70
CA VAL A 392 0.88 -36.63 -22.43
C VAL A 392 0.52 -35.32 -21.73
N LYS A 393 0.09 -35.43 -20.46
CA LYS A 393 -0.30 -34.28 -19.61
C LYS A 393 0.86 -33.87 -18.70
N ALA A 394 1.42 -32.68 -18.93
CA ALA A 394 2.57 -32.18 -18.17
C ALA A 394 2.29 -30.84 -17.49
N CYS A 395 2.99 -30.59 -16.38
CA CYS A 395 3.07 -29.24 -15.81
C CYS A 395 4.04 -28.37 -16.64
N VAL A 396 3.98 -27.05 -16.46
CA VAL A 396 4.78 -26.09 -17.24
C VAL A 396 6.30 -26.36 -17.13
N SER A 397 6.78 -26.76 -15.96
CA SER A 397 8.20 -27.09 -15.75
C SER A 397 8.59 -28.39 -16.46
N CYS A 398 7.78 -29.45 -16.33
CA CYS A 398 8.05 -30.73 -17.01
C CYS A 398 7.95 -30.61 -18.53
N LYS A 399 7.05 -29.78 -19.08
CA LYS A 399 7.03 -29.47 -20.52
C LYS A 399 8.38 -28.94 -21.00
N ARG A 400 8.97 -27.97 -20.28
CA ARG A 400 10.29 -27.42 -20.65
C ARG A 400 11.39 -28.48 -20.58
N ALA A 401 11.35 -29.34 -19.58
CA ALA A 401 12.31 -30.44 -19.44
C ALA A 401 12.20 -31.45 -20.62
N ILE A 402 10.97 -31.78 -21.02
CA ILE A 402 10.71 -32.67 -22.17
C ILE A 402 11.09 -32.00 -23.50
N GLN A 403 10.85 -30.69 -23.65
CA GLN A 403 11.20 -29.93 -24.86
C GLN A 403 12.70 -29.65 -24.99
N GLY A 404 13.41 -29.49 -23.87
CA GLY A 404 14.84 -29.17 -23.81
C GLY A 404 15.76 -30.39 -23.80
N GLY A 405 15.22 -31.60 -23.82
CA GLY A 405 15.96 -32.86 -23.81
C GLY A 405 16.58 -33.22 -25.16
N LYS A 406 17.44 -32.35 -25.69
CA LYS A 406 18.49 -32.59 -26.70
C LYS A 406 19.35 -31.33 -26.74
N ARG A 407 20.40 -31.28 -25.93
CA ARG A 407 21.62 -30.56 -26.26
C ARG A 407 22.70 -31.59 -26.50
#